data_AF-A0A428RGG0-F1
#
_entry.id   AF-A0A428RGG0-F1
#
_cell.length_a   1.000
_cell.length_b   1.000
_cell.length_c   1.000
_cell.angle_alpha   90.00
_cell.angle_beta   90.00
_cell.angle_gamma   90.00
#
_symmetry.space_group_name_H-M   'P 1'
#
loop_
_entity.id
_entity.type
_entity.pdbx_description
1 polymer ?
#
loop_
_entity_poly.entity_id
_entity_poly.type
_entity_poly.pdbx_seq_one_letter_code
_entity_poly.pdbx_strand_id
1 'polypeptide(L)'
;MSLIDELEAMANAVSLTETEEIDNTICRWQSLFGYSAPEALDKITVFRASPRELIISDSHWEMVRDRKEQEGFDREAYEYWCTTTARKSYHSATMTQKEKQRLQAATFLLKLEGPLQNVDAVAGAANMASIQETVMASDSSGQSSSFCKVNGLEKIAIETFLSESNIHSAFRPTFIRISVARKELSTNSIHPTLGVDSTMPQRRLSNDTGNPQPAQDEYPVWYFFYGTLAESETLAELLGTEPAYHDAKIRGGVLGSWGDYKALVDDPSGRNMVYGKAFLVMSEEDEEPLRLYETEAYEIVRCRIEMEEGEVIDGFTFRWVGQD
;
A
#
# COMPACT_ATOMS: atom_id res chain seq x y z
N MET A 1 51.40 -35.24 24.77
CA MET A 1 50.74 -34.01 24.30
C MET A 1 49.82 -33.56 25.42
N SER A 2 49.90 -32.29 25.79
CA SER A 2 49.02 -31.73 26.83
C SER A 2 47.62 -31.55 26.25
N LEU A 3 46.58 -31.74 27.06
CA LEU A 3 45.18 -31.46 26.68
C LEU A 3 45.00 -30.02 26.15
N ILE A 4 45.87 -29.10 26.61
CA ILE A 4 45.90 -27.71 26.17
C ILE A 4 46.35 -27.57 24.70
N ASP A 5 47.33 -28.38 24.27
CA ASP A 5 47.91 -28.32 22.91
C ASP A 5 46.88 -28.81 21.87
N GLU A 6 46.06 -29.79 22.26
CA GLU A 6 45.00 -30.36 21.42
C GLU A 6 43.82 -29.40 21.28
N LEU A 7 43.42 -28.72 22.36
CA LEU A 7 42.39 -27.67 22.33
C LEU A 7 42.82 -26.46 21.50
N GLU A 8 44.09 -26.06 21.58
CA GLU A 8 44.64 -24.97 20.77
C GLU A 8 44.70 -25.35 19.28
N ALA A 9 45.05 -26.59 18.96
CA ALA A 9 45.01 -27.10 17.59
C ALA A 9 43.57 -27.14 17.03
N MET A 10 42.57 -27.53 17.85
CA MET A 10 41.17 -27.51 17.46
C MET A 10 40.63 -26.09 17.24
N ALA A 11 40.97 -25.14 18.12
CA ALA A 11 40.55 -23.74 17.97
C ALA A 11 41.16 -23.10 16.70
N ASN A 12 42.44 -23.37 16.43
CA ASN A 12 43.11 -22.88 15.22
C ASN A 12 42.53 -23.53 13.95
N ALA A 13 42.19 -24.83 13.99
CA ALA A 13 41.55 -25.50 12.85
C ALA A 13 40.16 -24.90 12.56
N VAL A 14 39.36 -24.62 13.59
CA VAL A 14 38.05 -23.96 13.44
C VAL A 14 38.20 -22.56 12.86
N SER A 15 39.15 -21.77 13.36
CA SER A 15 39.39 -20.42 12.86
C SER A 15 39.88 -20.42 11.40
N LEU A 16 40.77 -21.34 11.03
CA LEU A 16 41.22 -21.51 9.64
C LEU A 16 40.08 -21.90 8.71
N THR A 17 39.20 -22.83 9.13
CA THR A 17 38.04 -23.23 8.32
C THR A 17 37.02 -22.10 8.15
N GLU A 18 36.78 -21.29 9.18
CA GLU A 18 35.91 -20.11 9.08
C GLU A 18 36.50 -19.07 8.13
N THR A 19 37.83 -18.88 8.16
CA THR A 19 38.52 -17.92 7.28
C THR A 19 38.49 -18.39 5.81
N GLU A 20 38.76 -19.68 5.56
CA GLU A 20 38.69 -20.29 4.22
C GLU A 20 37.26 -20.29 3.67
N GLU A 21 36.24 -20.55 4.49
CA GLU A 21 34.84 -20.47 4.08
C GLU A 21 34.43 -19.04 3.71
N ILE A 22 34.90 -18.04 4.47
CA ILE A 22 34.64 -16.63 4.18
C ILE A 22 35.33 -16.22 2.87
N ASP A 23 36.60 -16.59 2.68
CA ASP A 23 37.35 -16.27 1.46
C ASP A 23 36.73 -16.92 0.21
N ASN A 24 36.31 -18.18 0.32
CA ASN A 24 35.58 -18.87 -0.75
C ASN A 24 34.24 -18.20 -1.06
N THR A 25 33.52 -17.75 -0.02
CA THR A 25 32.25 -17.03 -0.18
C THR A 25 32.47 -15.70 -0.90
N ILE A 26 33.51 -14.94 -0.53
CA ILE A 26 33.88 -13.67 -1.16
C ILE A 26 34.22 -13.91 -2.64
N CYS A 27 35.12 -14.84 -2.96
CA CYS A 27 35.53 -15.12 -4.34
C CYS A 27 34.35 -15.52 -5.25
N ARG A 28 33.43 -16.30 -4.69
CA ARG A 28 32.19 -16.68 -5.38
C ARG A 28 31.31 -15.46 -5.65
N TRP A 29 31.09 -14.60 -4.67
CA TRP A 29 30.28 -13.38 -4.84
C TRP A 29 30.91 -12.39 -5.81
N GLN A 30 32.24 -12.27 -5.84
CA GLN A 30 32.95 -11.49 -6.85
C GLN A 30 32.70 -12.04 -8.26
N SER A 31 32.74 -13.37 -8.43
CA SER A 31 32.54 -14.04 -9.72
C SER A 31 31.08 -13.96 -10.21
N LEU A 32 30.12 -14.13 -9.30
CA LEU A 32 28.69 -14.15 -9.63
C LEU A 32 28.09 -12.75 -9.86
N PHE A 33 28.54 -11.76 -9.10
CA PHE A 33 27.92 -10.42 -9.08
C PHE A 33 28.84 -9.30 -9.59
N GLY A 34 30.13 -9.61 -9.86
CA GLY A 34 31.10 -8.62 -10.34
C GLY A 34 31.58 -7.63 -9.28
N TYR A 35 31.37 -7.92 -7.99
CA TYR A 35 31.80 -7.06 -6.89
C TYR A 35 33.31 -7.10 -6.67
N SER A 36 33.87 -6.03 -6.13
CA SER A 36 35.20 -6.07 -5.52
C SER A 36 35.17 -6.85 -4.19
N ALA A 37 36.32 -7.33 -3.72
CA ALA A 37 36.42 -8.07 -2.46
C ALA A 37 35.83 -7.31 -1.24
N PRO A 38 36.12 -6.00 -1.02
CA PRO A 38 35.52 -5.27 0.09
C PRO A 38 34.01 -5.07 -0.07
N GLU A 39 33.51 -4.88 -1.30
CA GLU A 39 32.08 -4.76 -1.56
C GLU A 39 31.34 -6.08 -1.33
N ALA A 40 31.92 -7.21 -1.76
CA ALA A 40 31.35 -8.53 -1.52
C ALA A 40 31.23 -8.81 -0.02
N LEU A 41 32.27 -8.50 0.76
CA LEU A 41 32.26 -8.67 2.21
C LEU A 41 31.17 -7.81 2.89
N ASP A 42 31.03 -6.54 2.49
CA ASP A 42 29.96 -5.66 2.99
C ASP A 42 28.58 -6.23 2.65
N LYS A 43 28.35 -6.64 1.40
CA LYS A 43 27.05 -7.21 0.98
C LYS A 43 26.72 -8.51 1.69
N ILE A 44 27.69 -9.40 1.89
CA ILE A 44 27.50 -10.64 2.67
C ILE A 44 27.13 -10.31 4.12
N THR A 45 27.85 -9.38 4.74
CA THR A 45 27.64 -8.99 6.14
C THR A 45 26.25 -8.39 6.34
N VAL A 46 25.86 -7.46 5.46
CA VAL A 46 24.52 -6.85 5.49
C VAL A 46 23.43 -7.89 5.21
N PHE A 47 23.63 -8.79 4.26
CA PHE A 47 22.65 -9.82 3.93
C PHE A 47 22.43 -10.81 5.08
N ARG A 48 23.51 -11.26 5.74
CA ARG A 48 23.44 -12.15 6.91
C ARG A 48 22.83 -11.48 8.14
N ALA A 49 23.03 -10.17 8.30
CA ALA A 49 22.47 -9.38 9.41
C ALA A 49 21.00 -8.96 9.18
N SER A 50 20.52 -8.97 7.94
CA SER A 50 19.14 -8.60 7.61
C SER A 50 18.19 -9.77 7.88
N PRO A 51 16.96 -9.52 8.38
CA PRO A 51 15.92 -10.54 8.41
C PRO A 51 15.72 -11.09 7.01
N ARG A 52 15.72 -12.42 6.84
CA ARG A 52 15.57 -13.07 5.52
C ARG A 52 14.17 -12.78 4.97
N GLU A 53 14.03 -11.71 4.18
CA GLU A 53 12.79 -11.28 3.52
C GLU A 53 12.22 -12.38 2.61
N LEU A 54 13.06 -13.29 2.11
CA LEU A 54 12.67 -14.38 1.24
C LEU A 54 13.48 -15.63 1.58
N ILE A 55 12.86 -16.53 2.35
CA ILE A 55 13.41 -17.86 2.63
C ILE A 55 13.00 -18.77 1.49
N ILE A 56 13.96 -19.19 0.68
CA ILE A 56 13.71 -20.18 -0.36
C ILE A 56 13.42 -21.51 0.31
N SER A 57 12.26 -22.11 0.02
CA SER A 57 11.88 -23.41 0.58
C SER A 57 12.86 -24.50 0.12
N ASP A 58 13.06 -25.52 0.95
CA ASP A 58 13.97 -26.64 0.61
C ASP A 58 13.56 -27.33 -0.69
N SER A 59 12.25 -27.47 -0.92
CA SER A 59 11.68 -28.01 -2.16
C SER A 59 12.03 -27.15 -3.39
N HIS A 60 12.00 -25.81 -3.28
CA HIS A 60 12.40 -24.94 -4.38
C HIS A 60 13.90 -25.03 -4.64
N TRP A 61 14.73 -25.07 -3.60
CA TRP A 61 16.18 -25.22 -3.76
C TRP A 61 16.53 -26.54 -4.44
N GLU A 62 15.92 -27.67 -4.05
CA GLU A 62 16.12 -28.97 -4.71
C GLU A 62 15.80 -28.94 -6.20
N MET A 63 14.77 -28.20 -6.62
CA MET A 63 14.38 -28.09 -8.02
C MET A 63 15.38 -27.29 -8.88
N VAL A 64 16.16 -26.40 -8.28
CA VAL A 64 17.07 -25.50 -9.01
C VAL A 64 18.54 -25.77 -8.75
N ARG A 65 18.87 -26.57 -7.72
CA ARG A 65 20.21 -26.86 -7.23
C ARG A 65 21.17 -27.27 -8.35
N ASP A 66 20.87 -28.35 -9.07
CA ASP A 66 21.77 -28.89 -10.09
C ASP A 66 22.13 -27.87 -11.18
N ARG A 67 21.16 -27.03 -11.56
CA ARG A 67 21.37 -25.97 -12.55
C ARG A 67 22.17 -24.82 -11.96
N LYS A 68 21.84 -24.40 -10.74
CA LYS A 68 22.40 -23.20 -10.12
C LYS A 68 23.81 -23.42 -9.58
N GLU A 69 24.11 -24.61 -9.09
CA GLU A 69 25.47 -25.01 -8.72
C GLU A 69 26.39 -25.08 -9.95
N GLN A 70 25.90 -25.48 -11.12
CA GLN A 70 26.66 -25.41 -12.38
C GLN A 70 26.95 -23.96 -12.80
N GLU A 71 26.09 -23.01 -12.42
CA GLU A 71 26.30 -21.58 -12.61
C GLU A 71 27.19 -20.96 -11.50
N GLY A 72 27.63 -21.76 -10.52
CA GLY A 72 28.49 -21.33 -9.41
C GLY A 72 27.76 -20.78 -8.19
N PHE A 73 26.42 -20.82 -8.17
CA PHE A 73 25.61 -20.41 -7.02
C PHE A 73 25.58 -21.50 -5.95
N ASP A 74 25.66 -21.09 -4.70
CA ASP A 74 25.11 -21.87 -3.60
C ASP A 74 23.77 -21.31 -3.15
N ARG A 75 23.17 -21.94 -2.13
CA ARG A 75 21.88 -21.51 -1.59
C ARG A 75 21.91 -20.05 -1.14
N GLU A 76 22.95 -19.62 -0.42
CA GLU A 76 23.04 -18.25 0.10
C GLU A 76 23.17 -17.22 -1.03
N ALA A 77 24.07 -17.45 -2.00
CA ALA A 77 24.21 -16.58 -3.15
C ALA A 77 22.96 -16.60 -4.03
N TYR A 78 22.24 -17.71 -4.10
CA TYR A 78 20.98 -17.81 -4.84
C TYR A 78 19.83 -17.07 -4.13
N GLU A 79 19.73 -17.15 -2.81
CA GLU A 79 18.79 -16.34 -2.01
C GLU A 79 19.08 -14.84 -2.16
N TYR A 80 20.37 -14.46 -2.11
CA TYR A 80 20.81 -13.09 -2.37
C TYR A 80 20.52 -12.65 -3.80
N TRP A 81 20.77 -13.51 -4.78
CA TRP A 81 20.44 -13.24 -6.18
C TRP A 81 18.94 -13.06 -6.34
N CYS A 82 18.11 -13.96 -5.82
CA CYS A 82 16.66 -13.88 -5.88
C CYS A 82 16.11 -12.60 -5.24
N THR A 83 16.61 -12.19 -4.08
CA THR A 83 16.20 -10.92 -3.43
C THR A 83 16.64 -9.70 -4.25
N THR A 84 17.85 -9.71 -4.80
CA THR A 84 18.38 -8.63 -5.64
C THR A 84 17.70 -8.58 -7.01
N THR A 85 17.40 -9.74 -7.62
CA THR A 85 16.67 -9.85 -8.89
C THR A 85 15.18 -9.65 -8.71
N ALA A 86 14.57 -9.98 -7.58
CA ALA A 86 13.20 -9.59 -7.29
C ALA A 86 13.09 -8.06 -7.24
N ARG A 87 14.05 -7.38 -6.59
CA ARG A 87 14.17 -5.91 -6.63
C ARG A 87 14.38 -5.37 -8.05
N LYS A 88 15.19 -6.03 -8.89
CA LYS A 88 15.34 -5.66 -10.33
C LYS A 88 14.12 -6.02 -11.19
N SER A 89 13.40 -7.09 -10.87
CA SER A 89 12.22 -7.59 -11.60
C SER A 89 10.98 -6.75 -11.30
N TYR A 90 10.91 -6.09 -10.14
CA TYR A 90 9.96 -5.00 -9.90
C TYR A 90 10.19 -3.80 -10.83
N HIS A 91 11.43 -3.57 -11.31
CA HIS A 91 11.77 -2.49 -12.22
C HIS A 91 11.79 -2.88 -13.71
N SER A 92 11.89 -4.17 -14.07
CA SER A 92 12.05 -4.62 -15.47
C SER A 92 11.00 -5.62 -15.96
N ALA A 93 10.00 -6.00 -15.16
CA ALA A 93 8.82 -6.65 -15.70
C ALA A 93 8.08 -5.63 -16.58
N THR A 94 7.67 -6.03 -17.78
CA THR A 94 6.80 -5.24 -18.63
C THR A 94 5.50 -5.01 -17.85
N MET A 95 5.39 -3.87 -17.17
CA MET A 95 4.23 -3.53 -16.37
C MET A 95 2.99 -3.72 -17.23
N THR A 96 2.04 -4.52 -16.75
CA THR A 96 0.77 -4.62 -17.43
C THR A 96 0.12 -3.24 -17.47
N GLN A 97 -0.69 -2.99 -18.49
CA GLN A 97 -1.40 -1.71 -18.60
C GLN A 97 -2.24 -1.42 -17.34
N LYS A 98 -2.79 -2.47 -16.71
CA LYS A 98 -3.57 -2.38 -15.47
C LYS A 98 -2.70 -1.91 -14.29
N GLU A 99 -1.51 -2.47 -14.12
CA GLU A 99 -0.58 -2.05 -13.04
C GLU A 99 -0.10 -0.62 -13.26
N LYS A 100 0.20 -0.25 -14.51
CA LYS A 100 0.59 1.13 -14.85
C LYS A 100 -0.51 2.13 -14.49
N GLN A 101 -1.76 1.83 -14.84
CA GLN A 101 -2.91 2.65 -14.46
C GLN A 101 -3.07 2.73 -12.94
N ARG A 102 -2.88 1.61 -12.22
CA ARG A 102 -2.97 1.57 -10.76
C ARG A 102 -1.90 2.45 -10.10
N LEU A 103 -0.67 2.43 -10.60
CA LEU A 103 0.39 3.30 -10.11
C LEU A 103 0.16 4.78 -10.46
N GLN A 104 -0.37 5.08 -11.64
CA GLN A 104 -0.72 6.46 -12.01
C GLN A 104 -1.86 7.03 -11.15
N ALA A 105 -2.80 6.19 -10.73
CA ALA A 105 -3.89 6.58 -9.84
C ALA A 105 -3.46 6.73 -8.37
N ALA A 106 -2.39 6.07 -7.95
CA ALA A 106 -1.88 6.17 -6.58
C ALA A 106 -1.19 7.52 -6.36
N THR A 107 -1.55 8.21 -5.28
CA THR A 107 -0.99 9.52 -4.92
C THR A 107 -0.09 9.40 -3.68
N PHE A 108 1.07 10.03 -3.72
CA PHE A 108 2.04 10.10 -2.63
C PHE A 108 2.47 11.55 -2.40
N LEU A 109 2.72 11.91 -1.15
CA LEU A 109 3.44 13.12 -0.76
C LEU A 109 4.89 12.75 -0.49
N LEU A 110 5.79 13.26 -1.31
CA LEU A 110 7.22 13.21 -1.09
C LEU A 110 7.63 14.41 -0.24
N LYS A 111 8.25 14.17 0.91
CA LYS A 111 8.87 15.24 1.69
C LYS A 111 10.08 15.80 0.96
N LEU A 112 10.13 17.12 0.79
CA LEU A 112 11.26 17.82 0.18
C LEU A 112 12.40 17.94 1.19
N GLU A 113 13.34 17.01 1.13
CA GLU A 113 14.49 16.96 2.03
C GLU A 113 15.74 16.37 1.35
N GLY A 114 16.91 16.72 1.89
CA GLY A 114 18.20 16.24 1.40
C GLY A 114 18.40 16.50 -0.11
N PRO A 115 18.78 15.48 -0.91
CA PRO A 115 18.98 15.63 -2.36
C PRO A 115 17.70 15.96 -3.14
N LEU A 116 16.52 15.82 -2.53
CA LEU A 116 15.21 16.13 -3.10
C LEU A 116 14.57 17.38 -2.47
N GLN A 117 15.38 18.29 -1.92
CA GLN A 117 14.91 19.53 -1.25
C GLN A 117 14.15 20.49 -2.16
N ASN A 118 14.36 20.41 -3.48
CA ASN A 118 13.76 21.32 -4.46
C ASN A 118 12.93 20.53 -5.44
N VAL A 119 11.85 21.14 -5.90
CA VAL A 119 10.94 20.45 -6.81
C VAL A 119 11.56 20.21 -8.19
N ASP A 120 12.54 21.02 -8.59
CA ASP A 120 13.36 20.76 -9.80
C ASP A 120 14.20 19.48 -9.66
N ALA A 121 14.71 19.20 -8.45
CA ALA A 121 15.46 17.97 -8.18
C ALA A 121 14.55 16.74 -8.24
N VAL A 122 13.32 16.87 -7.73
CA VAL A 122 12.28 15.84 -7.85
C VAL A 122 11.88 15.64 -9.31
N ALA A 123 11.70 16.71 -10.07
CA ALA A 123 11.35 16.64 -11.49
C ALA A 123 12.44 15.96 -12.32
N GLY A 124 13.72 16.26 -12.04
CA GLY A 124 14.86 15.60 -12.65
C GLY A 124 14.94 14.10 -12.30
N ALA A 125 14.72 13.75 -11.03
CA ALA A 125 14.74 12.36 -10.57
C ALA A 125 13.57 11.52 -11.11
N ALA A 126 12.40 12.13 -11.26
CA ALA A 126 11.18 11.46 -11.73
C ALA A 126 10.97 11.53 -13.26
N ASN A 127 11.87 12.22 -13.98
CA ASN A 127 11.73 12.53 -15.41
C ASN A 127 10.40 13.24 -15.74
N MET A 128 10.00 14.20 -14.90
CA MET A 128 8.76 14.97 -15.06
C MET A 128 8.99 16.23 -15.90
N ALA A 129 8.00 16.57 -16.74
CA ALA A 129 8.04 17.78 -17.58
C ALA A 129 7.63 19.06 -16.81
N SER A 130 6.87 18.93 -15.72
CA SER A 130 6.46 20.05 -14.87
C SER A 130 5.98 19.55 -13.51
N ILE A 131 6.19 20.39 -12.49
CA ILE A 131 5.73 20.22 -11.11
C ILE A 131 4.21 20.38 -11.05
N GLN A 132 3.52 19.55 -10.28
CA GLN A 132 2.06 19.55 -10.23
C GLN A 132 1.45 20.11 -8.95
N GLU A 133 2.08 20.02 -7.77
CA GLU A 133 1.54 20.62 -6.55
C GLU A 133 2.56 20.56 -5.41
N THR A 134 2.74 21.67 -4.67
CA THR A 134 3.54 21.70 -3.42
C THR A 134 2.64 22.05 -2.26
N VAL A 135 2.64 21.22 -1.23
CA VAL A 135 1.87 21.41 0.00
C VAL A 135 2.84 21.79 1.11
N MET A 136 2.54 22.87 1.82
CA MET A 136 3.28 23.27 3.01
C MET A 136 2.53 22.79 4.24
N ALA A 137 3.21 22.06 5.12
CA ALA A 137 2.65 21.66 6.41
C ALA A 137 3.58 22.08 7.54
N SER A 138 3.01 22.35 8.71
CA SER A 138 3.77 22.61 9.94
C SER A 138 3.47 21.52 10.94
N ASP A 139 4.48 21.02 11.64
CA ASP A 139 4.25 20.08 12.74
C ASP A 139 3.75 20.80 14.01
N SER A 140 3.47 20.03 15.07
CA SER A 140 3.02 20.56 16.37
C SER A 140 4.04 21.48 17.05
N SER A 141 5.29 21.52 16.56
CA SER A 141 6.35 22.42 17.02
C SER A 141 6.48 23.69 16.16
N GLY A 142 5.67 23.81 15.11
CA GLY A 142 5.70 24.93 14.16
C GLY A 142 6.78 24.82 13.10
N GLN A 143 7.43 23.66 12.95
CA GLN A 143 8.45 23.44 11.94
C GLN A 143 7.80 23.18 10.57
N SER A 144 8.08 24.06 9.62
CA SER A 144 7.58 23.95 8.25
C SER A 144 8.30 22.84 7.49
N SER A 145 7.53 21.91 6.93
CA SER A 145 7.96 20.91 5.96
C SER A 145 7.21 21.11 4.65
N SER A 146 7.93 21.02 3.55
CA SER A 146 7.36 21.09 2.20
C SER A 146 7.20 19.69 1.63
N PHE A 147 6.08 19.44 0.97
CA PHE A 147 5.77 18.17 0.33
C PHE A 147 5.44 18.39 -1.14
N CYS A 148 5.92 17.50 -2.01
CA CYS A 148 5.55 17.44 -3.41
C CYS A 148 4.62 16.25 -3.64
N LYS A 149 3.52 16.48 -4.36
CA LYS A 149 2.63 15.40 -4.80
C LYS A 149 3.25 14.65 -5.97
N VAL A 150 3.32 13.33 -5.87
CA VAL A 150 3.86 12.43 -6.90
C VAL A 150 2.97 11.21 -7.04
N ASN A 151 2.88 10.62 -8.23
CA ASN A 151 2.18 9.36 -8.46
C ASN A 151 3.08 8.14 -8.21
N GLY A 152 2.52 6.93 -8.30
CA GLY A 152 3.25 5.68 -8.09
C GLY A 152 4.35 5.40 -9.13
N LEU A 153 4.22 5.87 -10.37
CA LEU A 153 5.28 5.73 -11.37
C LEU A 153 6.46 6.67 -11.09
N GLU A 154 6.14 7.90 -10.70
CA GLU A 154 7.14 8.90 -10.30
C GLU A 154 7.88 8.47 -9.05
N LYS A 155 7.18 7.89 -8.05
CA LYS A 155 7.80 7.28 -6.88
C LYS A 155 8.85 6.24 -7.28
N ILE A 156 8.49 5.31 -8.17
CA ILE A 156 9.41 4.29 -8.69
C ILE A 156 10.61 4.93 -9.38
N ALA A 157 10.39 5.91 -10.27
CA ALA A 157 11.46 6.59 -10.98
C ALA A 157 12.44 7.30 -10.03
N ILE A 158 11.92 7.96 -8.99
CA ILE A 158 12.73 8.63 -7.97
C ILE A 158 13.55 7.61 -7.17
N GLU A 159 12.93 6.50 -6.74
CA GLU A 159 13.62 5.42 -6.02
C GLU A 159 14.72 4.79 -6.89
N THR A 160 14.44 4.55 -8.17
CA THR A 160 15.42 4.05 -9.15
C THR A 160 16.58 5.05 -9.31
N PHE A 161 16.27 6.34 -9.54
CA PHE A 161 17.28 7.39 -9.69
C PHE A 161 18.20 7.49 -8.47
N LEU A 162 17.64 7.47 -7.25
CA LEU A 162 18.42 7.50 -6.01
C LEU A 162 19.30 6.26 -5.84
N SER A 163 18.81 5.09 -6.27
CA SER A 163 19.56 3.84 -6.20
C SER A 163 20.72 3.76 -7.20
N GLU A 164 20.55 4.33 -8.40
CA GLU A 164 21.55 4.30 -9.47
C GLU A 164 22.63 5.36 -9.30
N SER A 165 22.28 6.51 -8.72
CA SER A 165 23.17 7.66 -8.69
C SER A 165 24.35 7.50 -7.71
N ASN A 166 24.44 6.43 -6.91
CA ASN A 166 25.42 6.29 -5.81
C ASN A 166 25.44 7.49 -4.83
N ILE A 167 24.41 8.36 -4.90
CA ILE A 167 24.50 9.71 -4.36
C ILE A 167 24.53 9.67 -2.83
N HIS A 168 23.77 8.80 -2.15
CA HIS A 168 23.91 8.61 -0.70
C HIS A 168 23.38 7.23 -0.28
N SER A 169 24.26 6.29 0.09
CA SER A 169 23.85 4.99 0.65
C SER A 169 23.03 5.10 1.95
N ALA A 170 22.94 6.29 2.55
CA ALA A 170 22.25 6.56 3.81
C ALA A 170 20.96 7.39 3.68
N PHE A 171 20.66 8.01 2.53
CA PHE A 171 19.45 8.84 2.39
C PHE A 171 18.25 7.98 1.98
N ARG A 172 17.19 8.00 2.80
CA ARG A 172 15.91 7.36 2.46
C ARG A 172 14.84 8.43 2.27
N PRO A 173 14.25 8.57 1.08
CA PRO A 173 13.18 9.53 0.84
C PRO A 173 11.94 9.16 1.65
N THR A 174 11.26 10.18 2.21
CA THR A 174 10.01 9.99 2.94
C THR A 174 8.82 10.15 1.99
N PHE A 175 8.11 9.05 1.72
CA PHE A 175 6.86 9.05 0.97
C PHE A 175 5.69 8.77 1.90
N ILE A 176 4.67 9.62 1.86
CA ILE A 176 3.41 9.44 2.57
C ILE A 176 2.35 9.12 1.53
N ARG A 177 1.73 7.95 1.60
CA ARG A 177 0.67 7.58 0.68
C ARG A 177 -0.61 8.33 1.03
N ILE A 178 -1.19 9.06 0.07
CA ILE A 178 -2.57 9.55 0.19
C ILE A 178 -3.45 8.47 -0.42
N SER A 179 -4.15 7.74 0.43
CA SER A 179 -5.18 6.80 0.02
C SER A 179 -6.53 7.34 0.45
N VAL A 180 -7.40 7.57 -0.52
CA VAL A 180 -8.74 8.14 -0.32
C VAL A 180 -9.76 7.15 -0.84
N ALA A 181 -10.83 6.92 -0.09
CA ALA A 181 -11.97 6.14 -0.56
C ALA A 181 -12.57 6.78 -1.81
N ARG A 182 -12.78 5.97 -2.85
CA ARG A 182 -13.28 6.46 -4.14
C ARG A 182 -14.76 6.80 -4.05
N LYS A 183 -15.16 7.89 -4.68
CA LYS A 183 -16.57 8.26 -4.87
C LYS A 183 -16.76 8.51 -6.36
N GLU A 184 -17.21 7.50 -7.09
CA GLU A 184 -17.36 7.55 -8.55
C GLU A 184 -18.78 7.17 -8.94
N LEU A 185 -19.75 8.02 -8.57
CA LEU A 185 -21.16 7.75 -8.79
C LEU A 185 -21.56 8.05 -10.24
N SER A 186 -22.32 7.15 -10.84
CA SER A 186 -22.90 7.39 -12.16
C SER A 186 -24.09 8.35 -12.05
N THR A 187 -24.17 9.29 -13.00
CA THR A 187 -25.32 10.18 -13.20
C THR A 187 -26.45 9.52 -13.99
N ASN A 188 -26.12 8.51 -14.81
CA ASN A 188 -27.04 7.85 -15.74
C ASN A 188 -27.42 6.43 -15.30
N SER A 189 -26.92 5.98 -14.15
CA SER A 189 -27.18 4.65 -13.60
C SER A 189 -27.13 4.69 -12.07
N ILE A 190 -27.80 3.75 -11.44
CA ILE A 190 -27.70 3.52 -9.99
C ILE A 190 -26.30 3.06 -9.55
N HIS A 191 -25.38 2.79 -10.48
CA HIS A 191 -24.01 2.40 -10.14
C HIS A 191 -23.23 3.50 -9.39
N PRO A 192 -22.41 3.14 -8.38
CA PRO A 192 -22.46 1.90 -7.59
C PRO A 192 -23.59 1.96 -6.53
N THR A 193 -24.30 0.84 -6.36
CA THR A 193 -25.30 0.65 -5.28
C THR A 193 -25.01 -0.68 -4.58
N LEU A 194 -25.00 -0.67 -3.24
CA LEU A 194 -24.74 -1.85 -2.42
C LEU A 194 -25.74 -2.98 -2.74
N GLY A 195 -25.22 -4.19 -2.92
CA GLY A 195 -26.01 -5.41 -3.15
C GLY A 195 -26.69 -5.48 -4.51
N VAL A 196 -26.42 -4.52 -5.41
CA VAL A 196 -27.03 -4.46 -6.73
C VAL A 196 -25.95 -4.47 -7.80
N ASP A 197 -25.97 -5.51 -8.64
CA ASP A 197 -25.21 -5.48 -9.89
C ASP A 197 -25.88 -4.53 -10.89
N SER A 198 -25.42 -3.29 -10.89
CA SER A 198 -25.88 -2.21 -11.76
C SER A 198 -25.33 -2.29 -13.19
N THR A 199 -24.45 -3.25 -13.50
CA THR A 199 -23.96 -3.48 -14.88
C THR A 199 -25.00 -4.21 -15.74
N MET A 200 -25.98 -4.84 -15.10
CA MET A 200 -27.07 -5.57 -15.74
C MET A 200 -28.03 -4.65 -16.51
N PRO A 201 -28.40 -4.97 -17.77
CA PRO A 201 -29.27 -4.13 -18.60
C PRO A 201 -30.62 -3.76 -17.95
N GLN A 202 -31.22 -4.67 -17.18
CA GLN A 202 -32.48 -4.44 -16.48
C GLN A 202 -32.39 -3.41 -15.33
N ARG A 203 -31.18 -2.99 -14.96
CA ARG A 203 -30.93 -1.98 -13.92
C ARG A 203 -30.57 -0.60 -14.50
N ARG A 204 -30.58 -0.44 -15.84
CA ARG A 204 -30.44 0.88 -16.47
C ARG A 204 -31.66 1.72 -16.14
N LEU A 205 -31.42 2.96 -15.74
CA LEU A 205 -32.48 3.93 -15.55
C LEU A 205 -33.20 4.15 -16.89
N SER A 206 -34.53 4.15 -16.85
CA SER A 206 -35.35 4.57 -17.98
C SER A 206 -35.33 6.10 -18.06
N ASN A 207 -35.54 6.69 -19.24
CA ASN A 207 -35.55 8.16 -19.37
C ASN A 207 -36.61 8.87 -18.50
N ASP A 208 -37.63 8.14 -18.02
CA ASP A 208 -38.68 8.65 -17.11
C ASP A 208 -38.36 8.46 -15.61
N THR A 209 -37.36 7.64 -15.26
CA THR A 209 -36.90 7.53 -13.88
C THR A 209 -35.90 8.65 -13.63
N GLY A 210 -36.18 9.52 -12.66
CA GLY A 210 -35.29 10.64 -12.29
C GLY A 210 -33.86 10.19 -11.99
N ASN A 211 -32.95 11.17 -11.93
CA ASN A 211 -31.54 10.91 -11.65
C ASN A 211 -31.37 10.09 -10.36
N PRO A 212 -30.39 9.18 -10.31
CA PRO A 212 -30.15 8.36 -9.13
C PRO A 212 -29.70 9.24 -7.97
N GLN A 213 -30.26 8.97 -6.79
CA GLN A 213 -29.97 9.72 -5.56
C GLN A 213 -29.29 8.82 -4.52
N PRO A 214 -28.41 9.39 -3.67
CA PRO A 214 -27.90 10.75 -3.76
C PRO A 214 -26.93 10.94 -4.94
N ALA A 215 -26.75 12.17 -5.42
CA ALA A 215 -25.82 12.52 -6.49
C ALA A 215 -24.37 12.68 -5.98
N GLN A 216 -23.41 12.77 -6.90
CA GLN A 216 -21.98 12.88 -6.59
C GLN A 216 -21.65 14.01 -5.61
N ASP A 217 -22.24 15.18 -5.81
CA ASP A 217 -21.96 16.40 -5.05
C ASP A 217 -23.18 16.84 -4.22
N GLU A 218 -24.02 15.89 -3.83
CA GLU A 218 -25.23 16.16 -3.05
C GLU A 218 -24.90 16.27 -1.56
N TYR A 219 -25.22 17.44 -0.99
CA TYR A 219 -25.10 17.72 0.43
C TYR A 219 -26.29 18.57 0.91
N PRO A 220 -26.76 18.39 2.16
CA PRO A 220 -26.31 17.39 3.13
C PRO A 220 -26.75 15.97 2.72
N VAL A 221 -25.98 14.95 3.10
CA VAL A 221 -26.26 13.56 2.72
C VAL A 221 -26.01 12.59 3.87
N TRP A 222 -26.88 11.59 3.98
CA TRP A 222 -26.78 10.57 5.02
C TRP A 222 -25.75 9.51 4.67
N TYR A 223 -24.87 9.23 5.64
CA TYR A 223 -23.91 8.15 5.61
C TYR A 223 -24.25 7.08 6.63
N PHE A 224 -24.10 5.81 6.26
CA PHE A 224 -24.19 4.68 7.16
C PHE A 224 -22.81 4.11 7.47
N PHE A 225 -22.49 3.99 8.76
CA PHE A 225 -21.24 3.44 9.28
C PHE A 225 -21.49 2.16 10.07
N TYR A 226 -20.60 1.18 9.92
CA TYR A 226 -20.70 -0.16 10.53
C TYR A 226 -19.41 -0.60 11.27
N GLY A 227 -18.33 0.16 11.13
CA GLY A 227 -17.01 -0.08 11.73
C GLY A 227 -16.68 0.92 12.84
N THR A 228 -15.41 1.31 12.92
CA THR A 228 -14.91 2.31 13.88
C THR A 228 -15.49 3.70 13.64
N LEU A 229 -15.87 4.05 12.40
CA LEU A 229 -16.63 5.28 12.12
C LEU A 229 -18.03 5.32 12.78
N ALA A 230 -18.54 4.20 13.28
CA ALA A 230 -19.76 4.18 14.09
C ALA A 230 -19.49 4.49 15.58
N GLU A 231 -18.23 4.65 15.98
CA GLU A 231 -17.81 4.99 17.34
C GLU A 231 -17.59 6.51 17.45
N SER A 232 -18.23 7.12 18.45
CA SER A 232 -18.25 8.59 18.59
C SER A 232 -16.91 9.22 18.87
N GLU A 233 -15.98 8.50 19.48
CA GLU A 233 -14.63 9.01 19.73
C GLU A 233 -13.84 9.17 18.43
N THR A 234 -13.85 8.15 17.56
CA THR A 234 -13.16 8.17 16.27
C THR A 234 -13.69 9.26 15.35
N LEU A 235 -15.01 9.40 15.25
CA LEU A 235 -15.60 10.41 14.37
C LEU A 235 -15.44 11.83 14.95
N ALA A 236 -15.49 11.99 16.27
CA ALA A 236 -15.25 13.29 16.90
C ALA A 236 -13.80 13.76 16.74
N GLU A 237 -12.84 12.85 16.85
CA GLU A 237 -11.43 13.14 16.57
C GLU A 237 -11.22 13.56 15.11
N LEU A 238 -11.90 12.89 14.19
CA LEU A 238 -11.78 13.12 12.76
C LEU A 238 -12.42 14.44 12.28
N LEU A 239 -13.59 14.77 12.81
CA LEU A 239 -14.33 16.00 12.44
C LEU A 239 -14.00 17.20 13.35
N GLY A 240 -13.35 16.97 14.49
CA GLY A 240 -13.08 18.01 15.50
C GLY A 240 -14.32 18.50 16.25
N THR A 241 -15.44 17.78 16.16
CA THR A 241 -16.74 18.12 16.77
C THR A 241 -17.48 16.85 17.20
N GLU A 242 -18.33 16.95 18.22
CA GLU A 242 -19.13 15.83 18.69
C GLU A 242 -20.22 15.47 17.64
N PRO A 243 -20.22 14.22 17.10
CA PRO A 243 -21.16 13.83 16.05
C PRO A 243 -22.51 13.37 16.61
N ALA A 244 -23.59 13.74 15.94
CA ALA A 244 -24.93 13.25 16.25
C ALA A 244 -25.25 11.98 15.43
N TYR A 245 -25.27 10.82 16.09
CA TYR A 245 -25.64 9.56 15.44
C TYR A 245 -27.11 9.19 15.63
N HIS A 246 -27.62 8.46 14.64
CA HIS A 246 -28.89 7.75 14.72
C HIS A 246 -28.66 6.25 14.56
N ASP A 247 -29.31 5.43 15.37
CA ASP A 247 -29.29 3.98 15.16
C ASP A 247 -29.97 3.63 13.83
N ALA A 248 -29.28 2.83 13.03
CA ALA A 248 -29.72 2.50 11.69
C ALA A 248 -29.29 1.09 11.27
N LYS A 249 -29.87 0.63 10.17
CA LYS A 249 -29.47 -0.63 9.53
C LYS A 249 -29.64 -0.54 8.02
N ILE A 250 -28.86 -1.35 7.30
CA ILE A 250 -28.90 -1.45 5.84
C ILE A 250 -29.11 -2.91 5.40
N ARG A 251 -29.51 -3.08 4.14
CA ARG A 251 -29.64 -4.38 3.46
C ARG A 251 -28.77 -4.41 2.21
N GLY A 252 -28.55 -5.61 1.67
CA GLY A 252 -27.76 -5.80 0.45
C GLY A 252 -26.25 -5.86 0.69
N GLY A 253 -25.82 -5.82 1.95
CA GLY A 253 -24.43 -6.05 2.33
C GLY A 253 -24.31 -7.10 3.42
N VAL A 254 -23.12 -7.69 3.53
CA VAL A 254 -22.73 -8.58 4.62
C VAL A 254 -21.38 -8.12 5.16
N LEU A 255 -21.25 -8.13 6.49
CA LEU A 255 -19.99 -7.84 7.15
C LEU A 255 -19.11 -9.09 7.19
N GLY A 256 -17.90 -8.95 6.69
CA GLY A 256 -16.78 -9.84 6.97
C GLY A 256 -15.80 -9.22 7.96
N SER A 257 -14.99 -10.07 8.60
CA SER A 257 -13.83 -9.65 9.38
C SER A 257 -12.56 -9.87 8.55
N TRP A 258 -11.76 -8.82 8.38
CA TRP A 258 -10.45 -8.88 7.75
C TRP A 258 -9.39 -8.40 8.75
N GLY A 259 -8.82 -9.36 9.48
CA GLY A 259 -7.99 -9.06 10.65
C GLY A 259 -8.80 -8.29 11.69
N ASP A 260 -8.33 -7.11 12.08
CA ASP A 260 -8.99 -6.22 13.02
C ASP A 260 -10.04 -5.29 12.36
N TYR A 261 -10.16 -5.29 11.02
CA TYR A 261 -11.04 -4.40 10.27
C TYR A 261 -12.35 -5.09 9.84
N LYS A 262 -13.45 -4.34 9.86
CA LYS A 262 -14.73 -4.80 9.32
C LYS A 262 -14.83 -4.44 7.85
N ALA A 263 -15.11 -5.42 6.99
CA ALA A 263 -15.29 -5.20 5.57
C ALA A 263 -16.76 -5.43 5.19
N LEU A 264 -17.44 -4.39 4.69
CA LEU A 264 -18.76 -4.54 4.08
C LEU A 264 -18.61 -4.93 2.61
N VAL A 265 -19.17 -6.08 2.25
CA VAL A 265 -19.21 -6.58 0.87
C VAL A 265 -20.64 -6.78 0.41
N ASP A 266 -20.85 -6.85 -0.90
CA ASP A 266 -22.19 -7.06 -1.46
C ASP A 266 -22.78 -8.42 -1.03
N ASP A 267 -24.05 -8.39 -0.61
CA ASP A 267 -24.90 -9.56 -0.45
C ASP A 267 -26.03 -9.49 -1.49
N PRO A 268 -25.86 -10.13 -2.67
CA PRO A 268 -26.89 -10.15 -3.71
C PRO A 268 -28.20 -10.81 -3.27
N SER A 269 -28.16 -11.61 -2.20
CA SER A 269 -29.39 -12.23 -1.66
C SER A 269 -30.28 -11.21 -0.94
N GLY A 270 -29.72 -10.07 -0.50
CA GLY A 270 -30.43 -9.00 0.20
C GLY A 270 -31.08 -9.42 1.52
N ARG A 271 -30.76 -10.63 2.01
CA ARG A 271 -31.38 -11.22 3.20
C ARG A 271 -30.70 -10.78 4.46
N ASN A 272 -29.40 -10.51 4.40
CA ASN A 272 -28.65 -10.05 5.56
C ASN A 272 -28.95 -8.59 5.87
N MET A 273 -28.91 -8.29 7.16
CA MET A 273 -29.06 -6.95 7.70
C MET A 273 -27.79 -6.59 8.43
N VAL A 274 -27.29 -5.39 8.15
CA VAL A 274 -26.12 -4.84 8.84
C VAL A 274 -26.58 -3.70 9.70
N TYR A 275 -26.29 -3.80 11.00
CA TYR A 275 -26.61 -2.77 11.99
C TYR A 275 -25.42 -1.83 12.17
N GLY A 276 -25.72 -0.56 12.39
CA GLY A 276 -24.71 0.48 12.50
C GLY A 276 -25.33 1.81 12.88
N LYS A 277 -24.66 2.89 12.49
CA LYS A 277 -25.10 4.26 12.78
C LYS A 277 -25.26 5.05 11.49
N ALA A 278 -26.26 5.92 11.45
CA ALA A 278 -26.43 6.92 10.41
C ALA A 278 -25.93 8.28 10.92
N PHE A 279 -25.23 9.00 10.05
CA PHE A 279 -24.67 10.31 10.31
C PHE A 279 -24.93 11.23 9.11
N LEU A 280 -25.32 12.48 9.37
CA LEU A 280 -25.59 13.46 8.32
C LEU A 280 -24.32 14.28 8.02
N VAL A 281 -23.76 14.06 6.83
CA VAL A 281 -22.59 14.81 6.35
C VAL A 281 -23.08 16.09 5.68
N MET A 282 -22.60 17.24 6.18
CA MET A 282 -23.13 18.55 5.79
C MET A 282 -22.46 19.14 4.56
N SER A 283 -21.19 18.79 4.31
CA SER A 283 -20.37 19.36 3.24
C SER A 283 -19.31 18.38 2.72
N GLU A 284 -18.67 18.74 1.60
CA GLU A 284 -17.51 18.00 1.08
C GLU A 284 -16.32 18.05 2.04
N GLU A 285 -16.13 19.17 2.77
CA GLU A 285 -15.07 19.33 3.77
C GLU A 285 -15.24 18.36 4.96
N ASP A 286 -16.49 18.00 5.30
CA ASP A 286 -16.78 16.99 6.31
C ASP A 286 -16.61 15.56 5.76
N GLU A 287 -16.78 15.37 4.45
CA GLU A 287 -16.66 14.08 3.78
C GLU A 287 -15.19 13.67 3.57
N GLU A 288 -14.31 14.62 3.25
CA GLU A 288 -12.91 14.35 2.91
C GLU A 288 -12.16 13.60 4.02
N PRO A 289 -12.24 13.98 5.32
CA PRO A 289 -11.64 13.22 6.41
C PRO A 289 -12.15 11.77 6.49
N LEU A 290 -13.44 11.54 6.26
CA LEU A 290 -14.04 10.20 6.28
C LEU A 290 -13.45 9.32 5.18
N ARG A 291 -13.29 9.89 3.99
CA ARG A 291 -12.71 9.19 2.84
C ARG A 291 -11.23 8.91 3.03
N LEU A 292 -10.49 9.82 3.68
CA LEU A 292 -9.09 9.60 4.04
C LEU A 292 -8.95 8.49 5.09
N TYR A 293 -9.84 8.44 6.08
CA TYR A 293 -9.83 7.43 7.13
C TYR A 293 -10.06 6.01 6.58
N GLU A 294 -11.07 5.84 5.72
CA GLU A 294 -11.39 4.53 5.14
C GLU A 294 -10.36 4.09 4.10
N THR A 295 -9.68 5.04 3.45
CA THR A 295 -8.65 4.80 2.42
C THR A 295 -9.19 4.18 1.12
N GLU A 296 -8.30 3.95 0.15
CA GLU A 296 -8.61 3.33 -1.15
C GLU A 296 -9.09 1.86 -1.05
N ALA A 297 -8.97 1.24 0.14
CA ALA A 297 -9.48 -0.10 0.39
C ALA A 297 -11.02 -0.15 0.32
N TYR A 298 -11.67 1.02 0.34
CA TYR A 298 -13.11 1.18 0.24
C TYR A 298 -13.49 2.16 -0.87
N GLU A 299 -14.73 2.02 -1.32
CA GLU A 299 -15.40 2.97 -2.19
C GLU A 299 -16.73 3.39 -1.56
N ILE A 300 -17.22 4.56 -1.93
CA ILE A 300 -18.52 5.06 -1.54
C ILE A 300 -19.56 4.54 -2.53
N VAL A 301 -20.60 3.90 -1.99
CA VAL A 301 -21.73 3.38 -2.77
C VAL A 301 -23.06 3.87 -2.24
N ARG A 302 -24.05 3.96 -3.12
CA ARG A 302 -25.44 4.22 -2.72
C ARG A 302 -25.98 3.04 -1.91
N CYS A 303 -26.76 3.34 -0.89
CA CYS A 303 -27.47 2.35 -0.09
C CYS A 303 -28.79 2.93 0.44
N ARG A 304 -29.64 2.04 0.96
CA ARG A 304 -30.86 2.42 1.67
C ARG A 304 -30.66 2.21 3.15
N ILE A 305 -30.78 3.30 3.90
CA ILE A 305 -30.57 3.37 5.34
C ILE A 305 -31.96 3.34 5.99
N GLU A 306 -32.21 2.31 6.80
CA GLU A 306 -33.41 2.19 7.62
C GLU A 306 -33.08 2.67 9.03
N MET A 307 -33.60 3.84 9.39
CA MET A 307 -33.48 4.44 10.73
C MET A 307 -34.26 3.61 11.76
N GLU A 308 -33.94 3.77 13.04
CA GLU A 308 -34.63 3.09 14.15
C GLU A 308 -36.16 3.33 14.14
N GLU A 309 -36.59 4.53 13.75
CA GLU A 309 -38.01 4.91 13.66
C GLU A 309 -38.75 4.27 12.46
N GLY A 310 -38.03 3.50 11.63
CA GLY A 310 -38.56 2.80 10.45
C GLY A 310 -38.59 3.65 9.17
N GLU A 311 -38.11 4.89 9.23
CA GLU A 311 -37.88 5.72 8.05
C GLU A 311 -36.75 5.12 7.19
N VAL A 312 -36.99 5.01 5.88
CA VAL A 312 -35.98 4.54 4.92
C VAL A 312 -35.56 5.70 4.04
N ILE A 313 -34.28 6.02 4.07
CA ILE A 313 -33.68 7.11 3.31
C ILE A 313 -32.58 6.59 2.39
N ASP A 314 -32.42 7.24 1.24
CA ASP A 314 -31.29 6.97 0.35
C ASP A 314 -30.05 7.71 0.88
N GLY A 315 -28.91 7.02 0.88
CA GLY A 315 -27.68 7.55 1.44
C GLY A 315 -26.46 6.80 0.91
N PHE A 316 -25.34 7.01 1.59
CA PHE A 316 -24.05 6.43 1.24
C PHE A 316 -23.52 5.49 2.31
N THR A 317 -22.65 4.59 1.90
CA THR A 317 -21.83 3.79 2.81
C THR A 317 -20.51 3.43 2.15
N PHE A 318 -19.53 3.02 2.95
CA PHE A 318 -18.25 2.53 2.45
C PHE A 318 -18.35 1.03 2.16
N ARG A 319 -18.09 0.61 0.93
CA ARG A 319 -17.99 -0.80 0.54
C ARG A 319 -16.54 -1.16 0.32
N TRP A 320 -16.10 -2.31 0.83
CA TRP A 320 -14.76 -2.82 0.60
C TRP A 320 -14.59 -3.27 -0.85
N VAL A 321 -13.58 -2.75 -1.54
CA VAL A 321 -13.34 -3.05 -2.97
C VAL A 321 -12.45 -4.27 -3.22
N GLY A 322 -11.82 -4.80 -2.17
CA GLY A 322 -10.84 -5.87 -2.30
C GLY A 322 -9.46 -5.40 -2.72
N GLN A 323 -8.44 -6.19 -2.35
CA GLN A 323 -7.17 -6.17 -3.07
C GLN A 323 -7.28 -7.12 -4.25
N ASP A 324 -7.29 -6.57 -5.46
CA ASP A 324 -6.79 -7.25 -6.65
C ASP A 324 -5.27 -7.45 -6.54
#